data_AF-A0A1I0BTC3-F1
#
_entry.id   AF-A0A1I0BTC3-F1
#
_cell.length_a   1.000
_cell.length_b   1.000
_cell.length_c   1.000
_cell.angle_alpha   90.00
_cell.angle_beta   90.00
_cell.angle_gamma   90.00
#
_symmetry.space_group_name_H-M   'P 1'
#
loop_
_entity.id
_entity.type
_entity.pdbx_description
1 polymer ?
#
loop_
_entity_poly.entity_id
_entity_poly.type
_entity_poly.pdbx_seq_one_letter_code
_entity_poly.pdbx_strand_id
1 'polypeptide(L)'
;MAIETWPADPATPADPGRRGAIRATAQAIGAARRTVVIGCGGGSGPARVLGHLGLTLGHDVRLALGSTTAQAVQVSQLQAGDCLVVVHLWRLVRGLRGLTRLGRERGATVCVLTDLRSSPLADEAHHLIVTPVEGFRGGPSRAAMVADVHAVLAELTPTGSPGDGQPHRYVPS
;
A
#
# COMPACT_ATOMS: atom_id res chain seq x y z
N MET A 1 5.67 -16.69 -40.49
CA MET A 1 5.88 -16.78 -39.03
C MET A 1 5.20 -15.56 -38.42
N ALA A 2 3.93 -15.69 -38.05
CA ALA A 2 3.11 -14.59 -37.55
C ALA A 2 3.29 -14.50 -36.04
N ILE A 3 3.60 -13.29 -35.55
CA ILE A 3 3.65 -12.99 -34.13
C ILE A 3 2.19 -12.90 -33.69
N GLU A 4 1.70 -13.97 -33.06
CA GLU A 4 0.37 -14.03 -32.48
C GLU A 4 0.33 -13.04 -31.31
N THR A 5 -0.29 -11.88 -31.54
CA THR A 5 -0.52 -10.88 -30.49
C THR A 5 -1.52 -11.45 -29.50
N TRP A 6 -1.03 -11.86 -28.34
CA TRP A 6 -1.84 -12.22 -27.19
C TRP A 6 -2.85 -11.08 -26.90
N PRO A 7 -4.15 -11.35 -26.76
CA PRO A 7 -5.08 -10.32 -26.33
C PRO A 7 -4.64 -9.85 -24.95
N ALA A 8 -4.27 -8.57 -24.83
CA ALA A 8 -4.01 -7.96 -23.54
C ALA A 8 -5.22 -8.29 -22.65
N ASP A 9 -5.03 -9.09 -21.61
CA ASP A 9 -6.03 -9.23 -20.56
C ASP A 9 -6.17 -7.84 -19.95
N PRO A 10 -7.28 -7.11 -20.21
CA PRO A 10 -7.39 -5.74 -19.80
C PRO A 10 -7.51 -5.78 -18.28
N ALA A 11 -6.45 -5.33 -17.63
CA ALA A 11 -6.45 -4.86 -16.25
C ALA A 11 -7.86 -4.41 -15.87
N THR A 12 -8.45 -5.10 -14.90
CA THR A 12 -9.78 -4.77 -14.36
C THR A 12 -9.92 -3.26 -14.30
N PRO A 13 -10.92 -2.66 -14.98
CA PRO A 13 -11.02 -1.22 -15.09
C PRO A 13 -10.93 -0.63 -13.70
N ALA A 14 -9.98 0.30 -13.51
CA ALA A 14 -9.75 0.86 -12.20
C ALA A 14 -11.09 1.46 -11.70
N ASP A 15 -11.61 0.85 -10.63
CA ASP A 15 -12.80 1.32 -9.93
C ASP A 15 -12.59 2.80 -9.61
N PRO A 16 -13.47 3.72 -10.05
CA PRO A 16 -13.37 5.13 -9.70
C PRO A 16 -13.19 5.34 -8.19
N GLY A 17 -13.80 4.48 -7.37
CA GLY A 17 -13.61 4.46 -5.92
C GLY A 17 -12.19 4.05 -5.50
N ARG A 18 -11.58 3.07 -6.18
CA ARG A 18 -10.20 2.61 -5.91
C ARG A 18 -9.16 3.67 -6.26
N ARG A 19 -9.29 4.36 -7.40
CA ARG A 19 -8.41 5.50 -7.74
C ARG A 19 -8.51 6.62 -6.69
N GLY A 20 -9.74 6.95 -6.28
CA GLY A 20 -9.97 7.91 -5.21
C GLY A 20 -9.30 7.52 -3.89
N ALA A 21 -9.41 6.24 -3.49
CA ALA A 21 -8.77 5.73 -2.30
C ALA A 21 -7.24 5.74 -2.38
N ILE A 22 -6.66 5.45 -3.55
CA ILE A 22 -5.21 5.58 -3.81
C ILE A 22 -4.76 7.01 -3.59
N ARG A 23 -5.43 7.98 -4.22
CA ARG A 23 -5.12 9.41 -4.06
C ARG A 23 -5.28 9.89 -2.61
N ALA A 24 -6.36 9.50 -1.95
CA ALA A 24 -6.59 9.87 -0.56
C ALA A 24 -5.52 9.28 0.37
N THR A 25 -5.10 8.03 0.13
CA THR A 25 -4.00 7.40 0.86
C THR A 25 -2.68 8.13 0.63
N ALA A 26 -2.36 8.51 -0.62
CA ALA A 26 -1.17 9.31 -0.93
C ALA A 26 -1.20 10.68 -0.23
N GLN A 27 -2.34 11.38 -0.25
CA GLN A 27 -2.52 12.65 0.46
C GLN A 27 -2.32 12.49 1.98
N ALA A 28 -2.86 11.42 2.57
CA ALA A 28 -2.68 11.14 3.99
C ALA A 28 -1.21 10.88 4.34
N ILE A 29 -0.48 10.12 3.50
CA ILE A 29 0.96 9.88 3.68
C ILE A 29 1.76 11.17 3.52
N GLY A 30 1.46 11.98 2.50
CA GLY A 30 2.17 13.23 2.19
C GLY A 30 1.95 14.32 3.23
N ALA A 31 0.77 14.38 3.85
CA ALA A 31 0.45 15.32 4.93
C ALA A 31 0.92 14.84 6.31
N ALA A 32 1.18 13.55 6.48
CA ALA A 32 1.57 12.99 7.76
C ALA A 32 3.00 13.34 8.13
N ARG A 33 3.20 13.69 9.40
CA ARG A 33 4.53 13.97 9.95
C ARG A 33 5.40 12.71 10.03
N ARG A 34 4.77 11.56 10.31
CA ARG A 34 5.34 10.22 10.15
C ARG A 34 4.27 9.25 9.69
N THR A 35 4.66 8.27 8.88
CA THR A 35 3.83 7.15 8.47
C THR A 35 4.45 5.85 8.99
N VAL A 36 3.65 5.00 9.64
CA VAL A 36 4.05 3.63 9.96
C VAL A 36 3.34 2.68 9.00
N VAL A 37 4.09 1.78 8.37
CA VAL A 37 3.55 0.73 7.50
C VAL A 37 3.65 -0.60 8.22
N ILE A 38 2.53 -1.30 8.36
CA ILE A 38 2.48 -2.67 8.89
C ILE A 38 1.97 -3.63 7.83
N GLY A 39 2.46 -4.86 7.87
CA GLY A 39 1.97 -5.95 7.06
C GLY A 39 2.43 -7.28 7.65
N CYS A 40 1.60 -8.31 7.49
CA CYS A 40 1.92 -9.66 7.92
C CYS A 40 1.65 -10.67 6.79
N GLY A 41 2.42 -11.76 6.76
CA GLY A 41 2.22 -12.84 5.79
C GLY A 41 2.23 -12.33 4.35
N GLY A 42 1.10 -12.49 3.65
CA GLY A 42 0.90 -12.04 2.28
C GLY A 42 1.20 -10.56 2.04
N GLY A 43 0.85 -9.70 2.99
CA GLY A 43 1.00 -8.26 2.89
C GLY A 43 2.41 -7.72 3.17
N SER A 44 3.32 -8.52 3.72
CA SER A 44 4.67 -8.04 4.10
C SER A 44 5.53 -7.61 2.91
N GLY A 45 5.35 -8.23 1.74
CA GLY A 45 6.05 -7.85 0.50
C GLY A 45 5.69 -6.44 0.04
N PRO A 46 4.41 -6.16 -0.31
CA PRO A 46 3.98 -4.82 -0.71
C PRO A 46 4.22 -3.76 0.38
N ALA A 47 4.06 -4.10 1.66
CA ALA A 47 4.41 -3.20 2.77
C ALA A 47 5.88 -2.77 2.74
N ARG A 48 6.79 -3.72 2.44
CA ARG A 48 8.22 -3.43 2.31
C ARG A 48 8.54 -2.53 1.12
N VAL A 49 7.86 -2.72 -0.01
CA VAL A 49 7.98 -1.83 -1.17
C VAL A 49 7.59 -0.40 -0.79
N LEU A 50 6.42 -0.22 -0.15
CA LEU A 50 5.94 1.10 0.27
C LEU A 50 6.91 1.78 1.25
N GLY A 51 7.35 1.05 2.28
CA GLY A 51 8.29 1.58 3.27
C GLY A 51 9.64 1.97 2.65
N HIS A 52 10.18 1.14 1.76
CA HIS A 52 11.45 1.41 1.11
C HIS A 52 11.37 2.62 0.17
N LEU A 53 10.41 2.59 -0.77
CA LEU A 53 10.29 3.63 -1.79
C LEU A 53 9.76 4.95 -1.22
N GLY A 54 8.88 4.90 -0.21
CA GLY A 54 8.40 6.11 0.47
C GLY A 54 9.54 6.89 1.13
N LEU A 55 10.49 6.19 1.77
CA LEU A 55 11.71 6.81 2.30
C LEU A 55 12.60 7.36 1.18
N THR A 56 12.76 6.62 0.08
CA THR A 56 13.53 7.09 -1.09
C THR A 56 12.95 8.37 -1.69
N LEU A 57 11.63 8.55 -1.63
CA LEU A 57 10.93 9.76 -2.07
C LEU A 57 10.99 10.92 -1.05
N GLY A 58 11.63 10.74 0.10
CA GLY A 58 11.82 11.79 1.11
C GLY A 58 10.70 11.90 2.16
N HIS A 59 9.72 10.98 2.16
CA HIS A 59 8.68 10.92 3.19
C HIS A 59 9.12 10.06 4.38
N ASP A 60 8.72 10.40 5.61
CA ASP A 60 9.02 9.59 6.80
C ASP A 60 8.10 8.36 6.89
N VAL A 61 8.28 7.40 5.98
CA VAL A 61 7.48 6.17 5.86
C VAL A 61 8.27 4.98 6.40
N ARG A 62 7.95 4.55 7.62
CA ARG A 62 8.70 3.49 8.32
C ARG A 62 7.96 2.17 8.30
N LEU A 63 8.60 1.14 7.75
CA LEU A 63 8.12 -0.24 7.85
C LEU A 63 8.33 -0.75 9.28
N ALA A 64 7.25 -1.13 9.96
CA ALA A 64 7.31 -1.82 11.23
C ALA A 64 7.49 -3.34 10.99
N LEU A 65 8.71 -3.81 11.25
CA LEU A 65 9.11 -5.21 11.09
C LEU A 65 8.93 -6.01 12.40
N GLY A 66 8.92 -7.33 12.26
CA GLY A 66 8.94 -8.26 13.40
C GLY A 66 7.55 -8.76 13.80
N SER A 67 7.45 -9.22 15.05
CA SER A 67 6.20 -9.77 15.62
C SER A 67 5.12 -8.69 15.76
N THR A 68 3.87 -9.12 15.94
CA THR A 68 2.74 -8.22 16.25
C THR A 68 3.06 -7.31 17.44
N THR A 69 3.75 -7.81 18.46
CA THR A 69 4.17 -7.01 19.63
C THR A 69 5.18 -5.93 19.25
N ALA A 70 6.16 -6.24 18.41
CA ALA A 70 7.13 -5.25 17.92
C ALA A 70 6.45 -4.17 17.07
N GLN A 71 5.50 -4.58 16.21
CA GLN A 71 4.67 -3.66 15.44
C GLN A 71 3.79 -2.80 16.35
N ALA A 72 3.23 -3.35 17.43
CA ALA A 72 2.41 -2.61 18.39
C ALA A 72 3.18 -1.48 19.06
N VAL A 73 4.46 -1.69 19.40
CA VAL A 73 5.31 -0.62 19.95
C VAL A 73 5.42 0.54 18.98
N GLN A 74 5.64 0.28 17.69
CA GLN A 74 5.72 1.34 16.67
C GLN A 74 4.37 2.06 16.47
N VAL A 75 3.29 1.30 16.35
CA VAL A 75 1.93 1.85 16.19
C VAL A 75 1.52 2.67 17.42
N SER A 76 1.93 2.25 18.62
CA SER A 76 1.62 2.96 19.86
C SER A 76 2.23 4.37 19.94
N GLN A 77 3.29 4.64 19.16
CA GLN A 77 3.94 5.96 19.14
C GLN A 77 3.28 6.93 18.15
N LEU A 78 2.30 6.47 17.37
CA LEU A 78 1.54 7.34 16.50
C LEU A 78 0.69 8.30 17.34
N GLN A 79 0.37 9.45 16.75
CA GLN A 79 -0.55 10.44 17.30
C GLN A 79 -1.39 11.09 16.19
N ALA A 80 -2.26 12.03 16.56
CA ALA A 80 -2.98 12.85 15.61
C ALA A 80 -2.03 13.56 14.63
N GLY A 81 -2.33 13.49 13.33
CA GLY A 81 -1.45 14.02 12.27
C GLY A 81 -0.37 13.04 11.77
N ASP A 82 -0.29 11.84 12.36
CA ASP A 82 0.49 10.74 11.80
C ASP A 82 -0.40 9.79 10.97
N CYS A 83 0.20 8.93 10.16
CA CYS A 83 -0.51 7.97 9.31
C CYS A 83 -0.12 6.52 9.64
N LEU A 84 -1.10 5.62 9.60
CA LEU A 84 -0.89 4.17 9.66
C LEU A 84 -1.34 3.55 8.34
N VAL A 85 -0.43 2.88 7.64
CA VAL A 85 -0.78 2.07 6.46
C VAL A 85 -0.76 0.59 6.84
N VAL A 86 -1.89 -0.07 6.66
CA VAL A 86 -2.06 -1.49 6.95
C VAL A 86 -2.21 -2.25 5.64
N VAL A 87 -1.26 -3.15 5.36
CA VAL A 87 -1.31 -4.00 4.16
C VAL A 87 -1.72 -5.41 4.57
N HIS A 88 -2.90 -5.80 4.12
CA HIS A 88 -3.47 -7.13 4.33
C HIS A 88 -3.68 -7.82 2.98
N LEU A 89 -3.28 -9.09 2.88
CA LEU A 89 -3.56 -9.92 1.71
C LEU A 89 -3.69 -11.36 2.18
N TRP A 90 -4.85 -11.95 1.91
CA TRP A 90 -5.22 -13.35 2.18
C TRP A 90 -5.05 -13.82 3.63
N ARG A 91 -6.15 -14.30 4.23
CA ARG A 91 -6.24 -14.84 5.60
C ARG A 91 -5.81 -13.85 6.69
N LEU A 92 -6.75 -13.01 7.11
CA LEU A 92 -6.53 -12.03 8.16
C LEU A 92 -6.12 -12.67 9.49
N VAL A 93 -4.98 -12.25 10.01
CA VAL A 93 -4.54 -12.61 11.36
C VAL A 93 -5.13 -11.64 12.38
N ARG A 94 -5.56 -12.17 13.54
CA ARG A 94 -6.20 -11.36 14.60
C ARG A 94 -5.34 -10.18 15.05
N GLY A 95 -4.02 -10.36 15.09
CA GLY A 95 -3.08 -9.31 15.49
C GLY A 95 -3.16 -8.05 14.62
N LEU A 96 -3.39 -8.20 13.32
CA LEU A 96 -3.45 -7.06 12.40
C LEU A 96 -4.67 -6.17 12.67
N ARG A 97 -5.81 -6.76 13.04
CA ARG A 97 -7.00 -6.02 13.46
C ARG A 97 -6.74 -5.21 14.74
N GLY A 98 -6.08 -5.81 15.72
CA GLY A 98 -5.70 -5.12 16.96
C GLY A 98 -4.77 -3.93 16.69
N LEU A 99 -3.78 -4.09 15.81
CA LEU A 99 -2.89 -3.00 15.41
C LEU A 99 -3.61 -1.88 14.65
N THR A 100 -4.55 -2.24 13.76
CA THR A 100 -5.33 -1.27 13.00
C THR A 100 -6.18 -0.40 13.92
N ARG A 101 -6.90 -1.05 14.85
CA ARG A 101 -7.68 -0.36 15.89
C ARG A 101 -6.80 0.48 16.80
N LEU A 102 -5.64 -0.03 17.23
CA LEU A 102 -4.69 0.73 18.05
C LEU A 102 -4.27 2.03 17.34
N GLY A 103 -3.94 1.97 16.05
CA GLY A 103 -3.61 3.18 15.27
C GLY A 103 -4.75 4.19 15.23
N ARG A 104 -5.99 3.70 15.05
CA ARG A 104 -7.19 4.54 15.11
C ARG A 104 -7.36 5.21 16.48
N GLU A 105 -7.20 4.45 17.57
CA GLU A 105 -7.29 4.94 18.95
C GLU A 105 -6.21 5.99 19.28
N ARG A 106 -5.05 5.95 18.61
CA ARG A 106 -4.02 6.98 18.71
C ARG A 106 -4.32 8.26 17.92
N GLY A 107 -5.41 8.27 17.14
CA GLY A 107 -5.80 9.40 16.30
C GLY A 107 -5.06 9.48 14.97
N ALA A 108 -4.34 8.43 14.57
CA ALA A 108 -3.66 8.39 13.28
C ALA A 108 -4.65 8.22 12.12
N THR A 109 -4.32 8.77 10.95
CA THR A 109 -5.05 8.47 9.71
C THR A 109 -4.73 7.06 9.26
N VAL A 110 -5.65 6.13 9.51
CA VAL A 110 -5.53 4.73 9.09
C VAL A 110 -5.92 4.53 7.62
N CYS A 111 -4.99 4.05 6.80
CA CYS A 111 -5.20 3.62 5.42
C CYS A 111 -5.03 2.11 5.33
N VAL A 112 -5.98 1.40 4.70
CA VAL A 112 -5.95 -0.06 4.57
C VAL A 112 -5.89 -0.44 3.10
N LEU A 113 -4.89 -1.25 2.74
CA LEU A 113 -4.82 -1.96 1.47
C LEU A 113 -5.22 -3.42 1.73
N THR A 114 -6.27 -3.91 1.08
CA THR A 114 -6.78 -5.27 1.30
C THR A 114 -7.35 -5.87 0.03
N ASP A 115 -7.35 -7.20 -0.02
CA ASP A 115 -8.03 -7.99 -1.05
C ASP A 115 -9.53 -8.21 -0.83
N LEU A 116 -10.05 -7.85 0.34
CA LEU A 116 -11.39 -8.20 0.76
C LEU A 116 -12.17 -6.94 1.12
N ARG A 117 -13.18 -6.59 0.33
CA ARG A 117 -14.06 -5.44 0.59
C ARG A 117 -14.74 -5.53 1.95
N SER A 118 -15.16 -6.72 2.35
CA SER A 118 -15.79 -7.00 3.66
C SER A 118 -14.77 -7.28 4.77
N SER A 119 -13.50 -6.89 4.60
CA SER A 119 -12.48 -7.07 5.61
C SER A 119 -12.88 -6.33 6.88
N PRO A 120 -12.78 -6.94 8.08
CA PRO A 120 -13.06 -6.24 9.34
C PRO A 120 -12.00 -5.18 9.69
N LEU A 121 -11.00 -4.98 8.83
CA LEU A 121 -10.10 -3.83 8.90
C LEU A 121 -10.76 -2.55 8.35
N ALA A 122 -11.80 -2.69 7.52
CA ALA A 122 -12.51 -1.56 6.91
C ALA A 122 -13.20 -0.67 7.95
N ASP A 123 -13.70 -1.25 9.05
CA ASP A 123 -14.35 -0.54 10.16
C ASP A 123 -13.43 0.54 10.76
N GLU A 124 -12.12 0.28 10.75
CA GLU A 124 -11.07 1.13 11.32
C GLU A 124 -10.29 1.88 10.22
N ALA A 125 -10.69 1.80 8.94
CA ALA A 125 -10.04 2.48 7.82
C ALA A 125 -10.68 3.85 7.53
N HIS A 126 -9.86 4.89 7.35
CA HIS A 126 -10.33 6.16 6.78
C HIS A 126 -10.29 6.08 5.25
N HIS A 127 -9.28 5.40 4.72
CA HIS A 127 -9.12 5.12 3.30
C HIS A 127 -8.94 3.62 3.10
N LEU A 128 -9.73 3.05 2.19
CA LEU A 128 -9.75 1.62 1.91
C LEU A 128 -9.49 1.38 0.42
N ILE A 129 -8.35 0.77 0.11
CA ILE A 129 -8.01 0.32 -1.24
C ILE A 129 -8.32 -1.18 -1.30
N VAL A 130 -9.33 -1.55 -2.08
CA VAL A 130 -9.67 -2.94 -2.35
C VAL A 130 -8.96 -3.40 -3.63
N THR A 131 -8.00 -4.30 -3.49
CA THR A 131 -7.13 -4.77 -4.57
C THR A 131 -7.57 -6.19 -4.98
N PRO A 132 -7.92 -6.46 -6.26
CA PRO A 132 -8.08 -7.83 -6.74
C PRO A 132 -6.72 -8.53 -6.72
N VAL A 133 -6.64 -9.71 -6.12
CA VAL A 133 -5.38 -10.46 -5.92
C VAL A 133 -5.46 -11.87 -6.48
N GLU A 134 -6.38 -12.14 -7.39
CA GLU A 134 -6.51 -13.43 -8.04
C GLU A 134 -5.19 -13.79 -8.75
N GLY A 135 -4.79 -15.04 -8.63
CA GLY A 135 -3.60 -15.55 -9.30
C GLY A 135 -3.87 -16.91 -9.93
N PHE A 136 -2.82 -17.46 -10.55
CA PHE A 136 -2.92 -18.69 -11.29
C PHE A 136 -3.34 -19.87 -10.39
N ARG A 137 -4.29 -20.68 -10.89
CA ARG A 137 -4.83 -21.87 -10.20
C ARG A 137 -5.34 -21.61 -8.78
N GLY A 138 -5.90 -20.41 -8.54
CA GLY A 138 -6.61 -20.08 -7.30
C GLY A 138 -5.73 -19.69 -6.12
N GLY A 139 -4.40 -19.60 -6.29
CA GLY A 139 -3.52 -18.96 -5.32
C GLY A 139 -3.49 -17.45 -5.55
N PRO A 140 -3.36 -16.59 -4.52
CA PRO A 140 -3.35 -15.16 -4.71
C PRO A 140 -2.01 -14.67 -5.25
N SER A 141 -2.10 -13.68 -6.12
CA SER A 141 -0.98 -12.91 -6.63
C SER A 141 -0.84 -11.61 -5.86
N ARG A 142 0.41 -11.26 -5.51
CA ARG A 142 0.72 -9.96 -4.88
C ARG A 142 0.93 -8.86 -5.91
N ALA A 143 0.94 -9.18 -7.20
CA ALA A 143 1.32 -8.24 -8.26
C ALA A 143 0.43 -7.00 -8.27
N ALA A 144 -0.89 -7.16 -8.21
CA ALA A 144 -1.83 -6.04 -8.18
C ALA A 144 -1.69 -5.19 -6.92
N MET A 145 -1.38 -5.79 -5.77
CA MET A 145 -1.14 -5.07 -4.52
C MET A 145 0.14 -4.23 -4.58
N VAL A 146 1.20 -4.77 -5.19
CA VAL A 146 2.43 -4.02 -5.46
C VAL A 146 2.17 -2.89 -6.47
N ALA A 147 1.33 -3.13 -7.49
CA ALA A 147 0.93 -2.10 -8.44
C ALA A 147 0.16 -0.95 -7.74
N ASP A 148 -0.75 -1.25 -6.82
CA ASP A 148 -1.43 -0.22 -6.02
C ASP A 148 -0.48 0.56 -5.12
N VAL A 149 0.50 -0.12 -4.52
CA VAL A 149 1.56 0.55 -3.76
C VAL A 149 2.33 1.52 -4.65
N HIS A 150 2.72 1.11 -5.87
CA HIS A 150 3.36 2.02 -6.82
C HIS A 150 2.44 3.16 -7.27
N ALA A 151 1.14 2.93 -7.41
CA ALA A 151 0.18 3.99 -7.72
C ALA A 151 0.07 5.02 -6.58
N VAL A 152 0.07 4.58 -5.32
CA VAL A 152 0.14 5.46 -4.15
C VAL A 152 1.44 6.28 -4.17
N LEU A 153 2.57 5.64 -4.44
CA LEU A 153 3.87 6.31 -4.54
C LEU A 153 3.92 7.31 -5.70
N ALA A 154 3.32 7.00 -6.84
CA ALA A 154 3.23 7.92 -7.99
C ALA A 154 2.37 9.16 -7.70
N GLU A 155 1.34 9.05 -6.86
CA GLU A 155 0.55 10.20 -6.41
C GLU A 155 1.28 11.03 -5.33
N LEU A 156 2.35 10.50 -4.70
CA LEU A 156 3.21 11.24 -3.78
C LEU A 156 4.26 12.10 -4.51
N THR A 157 4.66 11.71 -5.72
CA THR A 157 5.61 12.48 -6.51
C THR A 157 4.94 13.72 -7.10
N PRO A 158 5.52 14.92 -6.93
CA PRO A 158 5.05 16.11 -7.64
C PRO A 158 5.08 15.86 -9.15
N THR A 159 3.98 16.15 -9.84
CA THR A 159 3.94 16.16 -11.30
C THR A 159 5.01 17.11 -11.84
N GLY A 160 6.12 16.58 -12.38
CA GLY A 160 7.23 17.37 -12.90
C GLY A 160 8.59 17.15 -12.22
N SER A 161 8.79 16.06 -11.48
CA SER A 161 10.14 15.72 -10.99
C SER A 161 11.08 15.41 -12.17
N PRO A 162 12.37 15.80 -12.10
CA PRO A 162 13.34 15.63 -13.19
C PRO A 162 13.64 14.13 -13.38
N GLY A 163 12.79 13.48 -14.17
CA GLY A 163 12.79 12.04 -14.44
C GLY A 163 11.56 11.59 -15.24
N ASP A 164 10.44 12.33 -15.15
CA ASP A 164 9.15 11.96 -15.77
C ASP A 164 9.12 12.05 -17.31
N GLY A 165 10.16 12.59 -17.95
CA GLY A 165 10.17 12.87 -19.39
C GLY A 165 11.35 12.32 -20.19
N GLN A 166 12.33 11.66 -19.56
CA GLN A 166 13.48 11.13 -20.29
C GLN A 166 13.56 9.62 -20.09
N PRO A 167 13.29 8.79 -21.13
CA PRO A 167 13.48 7.36 -21.00
C PRO A 167 14.94 7.11 -20.64
N HIS A 168 15.18 6.39 -19.54
CA HIS A 168 16.51 5.93 -19.16
C HIS A 168 17.10 5.14 -20.33
N ARG A 169 17.92 5.81 -21.14
CA ARG A 169 18.59 5.20 -22.27
C ARG A 169 19.65 4.30 -21.67
N TYR A 170 19.46 2.99 -21.82
CA TYR A 170 20.52 2.03 -21.54
C TYR A 170 21.74 2.40 -22.39
N VAL A 171 22.85 2.74 -21.74
CA VAL A 171 24.14 2.97 -22.39
C VAL A 171 24.99 1.74 -22.08
N PRO A 172 25.20 0.81 -23.02
CA PRO A 172 26.12 -0.29 -22.81
C PRO A 172 27.55 0.25 -22.68
N SER A 173 28.28 -0.29 -21.72
CA SER A 173 29.72 -0.11 -21.50
C SER A 173 30.54 -0.72 -22.63
#